data_AF-A0A1A0TNQ3-F1
#
_entry.id   AF-A0A1A0TNQ3-F1
#
_cell.length_a   1.000
_cell.length_b   1.000
_cell.length_c   1.000
_cell.angle_alpha   90.00
_cell.angle_beta   90.00
_cell.angle_gamma   90.00
#
_symmetry.space_group_name_H-M   'P 1'
#
loop_
_entity.id
_entity.type
_entity.pdbx_description
1 polymer ?
#
loop_
_entity_poly.entity_id
_entity_poly.type
_entity_poly.pdbx_seq_one_letter_code
_entity_poly.pdbx_strand_id
1 'polypeptide(L)'
;MKPRFSAAAHVGRIGGLAVALGVGAAVSLGQGVAWADSEGSGVSSSSSPSSSSSSSSSDSGASGGVSAGPSSSSSAGAARTSSGSSSDRTATRSSRTQSAGAADESPRSGSRGASRVAQQTDSAAQTGARSTTTSETAAATTQQETTTSLQAADRDAPPLADGGAPQTPAPNPAVLGLMAFARRETAREMTSTAQTTPLATQSTMQAAAATETTERPSALASTPLGWVTGVNNQGTLDGFEVPQTNDTSSFDIYGTDLGIMWDGGTIDGQRFVHLAFGDTFSGPRMTGNWRNNVLLISYDTDFYTGEQPGLELAQTGPAFQFIDRSTTELGFLFPTEVTVIPTAGIQINGGQFVNYMSVRSWDTPGRWTTNYSAISQFYPGENGGDWRVVPSTIRSAGWFRSSTPYVAGNQNFQQFAYVLQPEDQVPENGIRYLYAFGTPSGRAGSAYLSRVPEGSITDLSRYEYWNGSTWVLGRPAAAVPIIGDSTRSTGLFGFLIDFANDPNVFGGYLGGLFGAKTGGNVSEMSVQYNEYLDQYIVLYGDGNNNIQMRTASQPQGPWSSPVTLARSVDYPGLYAPMIHPWSGTGLLTGEDGEPDVRTLYWNMSIWGDYNVVLMETDLAPLKGEQV
;
A
#
# COMPACT_ATOMS: atom_id res chain seq x y z
N MET A 1 -23.19 22.45 19.05
CA MET A 1 -23.56 22.05 17.67
C MET A 1 -22.27 21.89 16.86
N LYS A 2 -21.98 20.70 16.32
CA LYS A 2 -20.87 20.49 15.37
C LYS A 2 -21.40 20.72 13.94
N PRO A 3 -20.64 21.35 13.03
CA PRO A 3 -21.08 21.54 11.65
C PRO A 3 -21.12 20.19 10.91
N ARG A 4 -22.22 19.91 10.20
CA ARG A 4 -22.32 18.79 9.26
C ARG A 4 -21.70 19.23 7.93
N PHE A 5 -20.57 18.63 7.54
CA PHE A 5 -20.02 18.80 6.20
C PHE A 5 -20.70 17.80 5.24
N SER A 6 -21.08 18.28 4.05
CA SER A 6 -21.72 17.44 3.02
C SER A 6 -20.67 16.76 2.14
N ALA A 7 -20.62 15.43 2.16
CA ALA A 7 -19.66 14.63 1.39
C ALA A 7 -19.82 14.78 -0.14
N ALA A 8 -21.03 15.12 -0.61
CA ALA A 8 -21.34 15.24 -2.04
C ALA A 8 -20.47 16.26 -2.79
N ALA A 9 -19.88 17.24 -2.10
CA ALA A 9 -19.08 18.29 -2.71
C ALA A 9 -17.68 17.82 -3.21
N HIS A 10 -17.14 16.73 -2.67
CA HIS A 10 -15.78 16.28 -2.98
C HIS A 10 -15.75 15.03 -3.89
N VAL A 11 -16.67 14.08 -3.72
CA VAL A 11 -16.74 12.87 -4.56
C VAL A 11 -17.41 13.14 -5.92
N GLY A 12 -18.44 14.00 -5.95
CA GLY A 12 -19.27 14.26 -7.12
C GLY A 12 -18.59 14.94 -8.32
N ARG A 13 -17.30 15.29 -8.24
CA ARG A 13 -16.53 15.92 -9.33
C ARG A 13 -15.58 14.98 -10.07
N ILE A 14 -15.40 13.74 -9.62
CA ILE A 14 -14.48 12.77 -10.25
C ILE A 14 -15.26 11.70 -11.04
N GLY A 15 -16.43 11.26 -10.56
CA GLY A 15 -17.25 10.24 -11.23
C GLY A 15 -17.88 10.63 -12.57
N GLY A 16 -17.89 11.91 -12.95
CA GLY A 16 -18.55 12.40 -14.16
C GLY A 16 -17.76 12.26 -15.47
N LEU A 17 -16.44 12.01 -15.41
CA LEU A 17 -15.56 12.03 -16.59
C LEU A 17 -15.12 10.64 -17.08
N ALA A 18 -15.28 9.60 -16.26
CA ALA A 18 -14.74 8.26 -16.54
C ALA A 18 -15.61 7.40 -17.49
N VAL A 19 -16.87 7.79 -17.75
CA VAL A 19 -17.83 7.01 -18.56
C VAL A 19 -17.89 7.49 -20.03
N ALA A 20 -17.20 8.58 -20.38
CA ALA A 20 -17.34 9.25 -21.69
C ALA A 20 -16.26 8.91 -22.73
N LEU A 21 -15.26 8.07 -22.40
CA LEU A 21 -14.12 7.77 -23.30
C LEU A 21 -13.78 6.28 -23.33
N GLY A 22 -14.67 5.49 -23.93
CA GLY A 22 -14.43 4.09 -24.29
C GLY A 22 -14.88 3.77 -25.72
N VAL A 23 -13.92 3.35 -26.56
CA VAL A 23 -14.08 2.73 -27.89
C VAL A 23 -14.55 3.64 -29.06
N GLY A 24 -13.70 3.81 -30.08
CA GLY A 24 -14.12 4.37 -31.38
C GLY A 24 -13.00 4.71 -32.38
N ALA A 25 -12.76 3.79 -33.33
CA ALA A 25 -12.09 4.00 -34.63
C ALA A 25 -10.61 4.46 -34.68
N ALA A 26 -9.71 3.49 -34.78
CA ALA A 26 -8.50 3.66 -35.60
C ALA A 26 -8.87 3.49 -37.08
N VAL A 27 -8.66 4.52 -37.91
CA VAL A 27 -8.67 4.42 -39.38
C VAL A 27 -7.36 4.96 -39.91
N SER A 28 -6.64 4.10 -40.63
CA SER A 28 -5.36 4.41 -41.25
C SER A 28 -5.52 5.34 -42.46
N LEU A 29 -4.79 6.46 -42.47
CA LEU A 29 -4.48 7.19 -43.69
C LEU A 29 -2.97 7.10 -43.95
N GLY A 30 -2.60 6.18 -44.83
CA GLY A 30 -1.24 6.07 -45.34
C GLY A 30 -1.00 7.09 -46.46
N GLN A 31 0.07 7.86 -46.32
CA GLN A 31 0.92 8.41 -47.38
C GLN A 31 2.35 8.34 -46.78
N GLY A 32 3.37 7.77 -47.40
CA GLY A 32 3.54 7.51 -48.83
C GLY A 32 4.90 8.08 -49.26
N VAL A 33 5.99 7.61 -48.66
CA VAL A 33 7.34 8.06 -49.02
C VAL A 33 7.76 7.36 -50.32
N ALA A 34 7.62 8.06 -51.44
CA ALA A 34 8.13 7.60 -52.73
C ALA A 34 9.62 7.98 -52.86
N TRP A 35 10.45 6.99 -53.17
CA TRP A 35 11.82 7.18 -53.64
C TRP A 35 11.83 7.44 -55.15
N ALA A 36 12.71 8.30 -55.63
CA ALA A 36 13.02 8.46 -57.05
C ALA A 36 14.50 8.80 -57.23
N ASP A 37 15.25 7.91 -57.89
CA ASP A 37 16.60 8.17 -58.38
C ASP A 37 16.55 8.99 -59.67
N SER A 38 17.55 9.86 -59.87
CA SER A 38 18.41 9.86 -61.08
C SER A 38 19.49 10.95 -61.05
N GLU A 39 20.75 10.51 -61.09
CA GLU A 39 21.93 11.08 -61.77
C GLU A 39 22.35 12.56 -61.61
N GLY A 40 23.63 12.81 -61.26
CA GLY A 40 24.19 14.17 -61.34
C GLY A 40 25.56 14.49 -60.71
N SER A 41 26.61 13.69 -60.97
CA SER A 41 28.05 14.09 -60.94
C SER A 41 28.67 14.90 -59.75
N GLY A 42 29.76 14.36 -59.17
CA GLY A 42 31.02 15.15 -59.07
C GLY A 42 31.69 15.46 -57.71
N VAL A 43 32.68 14.64 -57.34
CA VAL A 43 34.06 15.05 -56.93
C VAL A 43 34.32 15.80 -55.59
N SER A 44 34.88 15.02 -54.64
CA SER A 44 36.05 15.26 -53.75
C SER A 44 36.09 16.28 -52.57
N SER A 45 36.35 15.71 -51.39
CA SER A 45 37.47 15.99 -50.45
C SER A 45 37.62 17.32 -49.66
N SER A 46 37.45 17.19 -48.33
CA SER A 46 38.40 17.52 -47.25
C SER A 46 38.76 18.95 -46.81
N SER A 47 38.91 19.05 -45.47
CA SER A 47 39.81 19.89 -44.66
C SER A 47 39.32 21.25 -44.11
N SER A 48 39.66 21.47 -42.83
CA SER A 48 39.49 22.70 -42.04
C SER A 48 40.55 23.76 -42.39
N PRO A 49 40.44 25.00 -41.88
CA PRO A 49 41.44 25.41 -40.87
C PRO A 49 40.96 26.41 -39.78
N SER A 50 41.91 26.75 -38.90
CA SER A 50 41.85 27.61 -37.71
C SER A 50 42.63 28.93 -37.85
N SER A 51 42.33 29.97 -37.03
CA SER A 51 43.28 31.02 -36.52
C SER A 51 42.54 32.14 -35.73
N SER A 52 42.84 32.42 -34.44
CA SER A 52 43.83 33.35 -33.83
C SER A 52 43.48 34.87 -33.93
N SER A 53 43.02 35.55 -32.85
CA SER A 53 43.79 36.24 -31.78
C SER A 53 44.37 37.64 -32.11
N SER A 54 44.13 38.65 -31.24
CA SER A 54 44.99 39.85 -31.10
C SER A 54 44.83 40.51 -29.71
N SER A 55 45.87 41.23 -29.27
CA SER A 55 46.06 41.78 -27.91
C SER A 55 46.68 43.19 -27.93
N SER A 56 46.55 43.96 -26.84
CA SER A 56 47.42 45.13 -26.57
C SER A 56 47.51 45.47 -25.06
N SER A 57 48.58 46.18 -24.66
CA SER A 57 49.12 46.23 -23.29
C SER A 57 49.95 47.49 -22.97
N SER A 58 49.91 48.00 -21.73
CA SER A 58 50.97 48.77 -21.00
C SER A 58 50.41 49.26 -19.62
N ASP A 59 51.02 49.12 -18.42
CA ASP A 59 52.36 49.47 -17.86
C ASP A 59 52.41 50.93 -17.30
N SER A 60 52.88 51.28 -16.07
CA SER A 60 53.37 50.59 -14.83
C SER A 60 53.35 51.56 -13.60
N GLY A 61 53.82 51.18 -12.38
CA GLY A 61 54.17 52.18 -11.32
C GLY A 61 54.13 51.85 -9.79
N ALA A 62 55.14 51.13 -9.27
CA ALA A 62 55.85 51.31 -7.97
C ALA A 62 55.22 51.64 -6.56
N SER A 63 55.53 50.74 -5.59
CA SER A 63 56.21 50.98 -4.27
C SER A 63 55.47 51.25 -2.93
N GLY A 64 55.98 50.58 -1.86
CA GLY A 64 55.74 50.82 -0.42
C GLY A 64 54.57 50.05 0.22
N GLY A 65 54.65 49.43 1.42
CA GLY A 65 55.76 49.18 2.34
C GLY A 65 55.28 48.88 3.79
N VAL A 66 55.97 47.99 4.51
CA VAL A 66 55.89 47.69 5.97
C VAL A 66 54.78 46.74 6.48
N SER A 67 55.25 45.55 6.90
CA SER A 67 55.03 44.75 8.15
C SER A 67 53.72 44.88 8.96
N ALA A 68 53.22 43.83 9.64
CA ALA A 68 53.99 42.74 10.27
C ALA A 68 53.22 41.41 10.46
N GLY A 69 53.96 40.28 10.39
CA GLY A 69 53.68 39.07 11.19
C GLY A 69 54.43 39.12 12.54
N PRO A 70 54.60 38.02 13.30
CA PRO A 70 54.59 36.62 12.83
C PRO A 70 53.81 35.63 13.75
N SER A 71 53.28 34.52 13.20
CA SER A 71 53.78 33.14 13.30
C SER A 71 53.40 32.29 14.54
N SER A 72 52.65 31.22 14.27
CA SER A 72 52.84 29.83 14.75
C SER A 72 53.22 29.52 16.21
N SER A 73 52.51 28.55 16.80
CA SER A 73 53.09 27.22 17.00
C SER A 73 52.08 26.15 17.42
N SER A 74 52.43 24.90 17.12
CA SER A 74 51.73 23.67 17.43
C SER A 74 51.88 23.21 18.88
N SER A 75 50.94 22.43 19.39
CA SER A 75 51.26 21.28 20.26
C SER A 75 50.18 20.19 20.23
N ALA A 76 50.64 18.94 20.15
CA ALA A 76 49.90 17.76 20.58
C ALA A 76 50.42 17.38 21.99
N GLY A 77 49.62 16.73 22.83
CA GLY A 77 50.14 16.32 24.14
C GLY A 77 49.18 15.68 25.14
N ALA A 78 49.09 14.35 25.07
CA ALA A 78 48.99 13.41 26.20
C ALA A 78 47.71 13.37 27.08
N ALA A 79 47.32 12.12 27.35
CA ALA A 79 46.35 11.75 28.37
C ALA A 79 46.88 11.93 29.80
N ARG A 80 45.97 11.97 30.78
CA ARG A 80 46.28 11.49 32.13
C ARG A 80 45.07 10.92 32.86
N THR A 81 45.27 9.72 33.40
CA THR A 81 44.44 9.01 34.35
C THR A 81 44.38 9.70 35.72
N SER A 82 43.27 9.55 36.44
CA SER A 82 43.28 9.53 37.90
C SER A 82 42.33 8.45 38.43
N SER A 83 42.76 7.76 39.48
CA SER A 83 42.05 6.65 40.13
C SER A 83 42.10 6.85 41.65
N GLY A 84 41.10 6.31 42.36
CA GLY A 84 40.97 6.35 43.81
C GLY A 84 39.73 7.12 44.29
N SER A 85 39.01 6.71 45.35
CA SER A 85 39.20 5.49 46.16
C SER A 85 37.90 5.04 46.84
N SER A 86 37.91 3.77 47.22
CA SER A 86 37.00 3.04 48.14
C SER A 86 36.19 3.84 49.16
N SER A 87 34.93 3.43 49.38
CA SER A 87 34.32 3.34 50.72
C SER A 87 33.22 2.28 50.75
N ASP A 88 33.31 1.38 51.73
CA ASP A 88 32.43 0.22 51.98
C ASP A 88 31.63 0.46 53.29
N ARG A 89 30.38 -0.04 53.39
CA ARG A 89 29.65 -0.43 54.64
C ARG A 89 28.13 -0.70 54.45
N THR A 90 27.81 -1.98 54.29
CA THR A 90 27.03 -2.82 55.22
C THR A 90 25.88 -2.27 56.09
N ALA A 91 24.66 -2.82 55.90
CA ALA A 91 23.69 -3.24 56.94
C ALA A 91 22.56 -4.10 56.27
N THR A 92 22.46 -5.44 56.33
CA THR A 92 22.34 -6.45 57.42
C THR A 92 20.94 -6.66 58.03
N ARG A 93 20.15 -7.61 57.48
CA ARG A 93 19.32 -8.65 58.15
C ARG A 93 18.56 -9.45 57.06
N SER A 94 18.71 -10.77 56.86
CA SER A 94 18.29 -11.94 57.67
C SER A 94 16.82 -11.88 58.10
N SER A 95 15.93 -12.85 57.81
CA SER A 95 16.03 -14.33 57.72
C SER A 95 15.12 -14.94 56.61
N ARG A 96 15.43 -16.07 55.92
CA ARG A 96 15.29 -17.50 56.32
C ARG A 96 13.86 -17.91 56.78
N THR A 97 13.19 -19.01 56.37
CA THR A 97 13.45 -20.10 55.38
C THR A 97 12.20 -21.00 55.19
N GLN A 98 12.07 -21.71 54.04
CA GLN A 98 11.45 -23.06 53.82
C GLN A 98 9.94 -23.28 54.16
N SER A 99 9.25 -24.37 53.73
CA SER A 99 9.30 -25.25 52.53
C SER A 99 8.25 -26.38 52.64
N ALA A 100 7.64 -26.78 51.50
CA ALA A 100 7.05 -28.11 51.19
C ALA A 100 5.77 -28.64 51.92
N GLY A 101 5.06 -29.54 51.23
CA GLY A 101 3.91 -30.36 51.71
C GLY A 101 2.56 -29.85 51.18
N ALA A 102 1.81 -30.44 50.22
CA ALA A 102 1.52 -31.81 49.77
C ALA A 102 0.12 -32.32 50.21
N ALA A 103 -0.73 -32.53 49.19
CA ALA A 103 -1.84 -33.50 49.05
C ALA A 103 -3.10 -33.51 49.97
N ASP A 104 -4.23 -33.64 49.27
CA ASP A 104 -5.37 -34.59 49.49
C ASP A 104 -6.75 -34.04 49.92
N GLU A 105 -7.77 -34.89 49.67
CA GLU A 105 -9.21 -34.85 49.94
C GLU A 105 -10.17 -34.17 48.93
N SER A 106 -10.67 -34.99 48.00
CA SER A 106 -12.09 -35.02 47.57
C SER A 106 -12.87 -36.05 48.43
N PRO A 107 -14.19 -36.33 48.25
CA PRO A 107 -15.26 -35.63 47.51
C PRO A 107 -16.55 -35.41 48.35
N ARG A 108 -17.61 -34.78 47.80
CA ARG A 108 -19.00 -35.29 47.94
C ARG A 108 -20.06 -34.71 46.99
N SER A 109 -20.72 -35.65 46.32
CA SER A 109 -22.00 -35.63 45.58
C SER A 109 -23.11 -34.68 46.07
N GLY A 110 -23.91 -34.17 45.13
CA GLY A 110 -25.19 -33.50 45.39
C GLY A 110 -26.04 -33.22 44.15
N SER A 111 -26.69 -34.25 43.57
CA SER A 111 -27.58 -34.09 42.41
C SER A 111 -28.95 -33.51 42.76
N ARG A 112 -29.53 -32.72 41.83
CA ARG A 112 -31.00 -32.64 41.57
C ARG A 112 -31.30 -31.79 40.33
N GLY A 113 -32.04 -32.38 39.39
CA GLY A 113 -32.71 -31.63 38.32
C GLY A 113 -34.24 -31.67 38.50
N ALA A 114 -34.95 -30.78 37.80
CA ALA A 114 -36.37 -30.94 37.49
C ALA A 114 -36.80 -29.98 36.36
N SER A 115 -37.46 -30.52 35.33
CA SER A 115 -38.13 -29.74 34.28
C SER A 115 -39.51 -29.24 34.73
N ARG A 116 -40.03 -28.19 34.08
CA ARG A 116 -41.44 -28.02 33.63
C ARG A 116 -41.57 -26.71 32.83
N VAL A 117 -41.92 -26.77 31.53
CA VAL A 117 -43.27 -26.93 30.92
C VAL A 117 -43.98 -25.58 30.70
N ALA A 118 -44.50 -25.42 29.49
CA ALA A 118 -45.06 -24.19 28.93
C ALA A 118 -46.43 -23.80 29.48
N GLN A 119 -46.83 -22.55 29.22
CA GLN A 119 -48.23 -22.20 29.04
C GLN A 119 -48.42 -21.09 27.99
N GLN A 120 -49.39 -21.32 27.11
CA GLN A 120 -49.90 -20.46 26.04
C GLN A 120 -51.33 -20.07 26.43
N THR A 121 -51.76 -18.82 26.20
CA THR A 121 -53.14 -18.48 25.76
C THR A 121 -53.27 -17.01 25.38
N ASP A 122 -54.16 -16.77 24.42
CA ASP A 122 -54.46 -15.50 23.76
C ASP A 122 -55.26 -14.48 24.59
N SER A 123 -55.33 -13.24 24.10
CA SER A 123 -56.58 -12.47 24.00
C SER A 123 -56.49 -11.34 22.96
N ALA A 124 -57.60 -11.11 22.25
CA ALA A 124 -57.72 -10.17 21.13
C ALA A 124 -58.88 -9.16 21.34
N ALA A 125 -59.20 -8.37 20.29
CA ALA A 125 -60.26 -7.34 20.12
C ALA A 125 -59.75 -5.88 20.19
N GLN A 126 -59.72 -5.12 19.08
CA GLN A 126 -60.81 -4.32 18.46
C GLN A 126 -61.18 -3.07 19.31
N THR A 127 -61.44 -1.86 18.82
CA THR A 127 -61.85 -1.28 17.50
C THR A 127 -61.63 0.27 17.58
N GLY A 128 -61.62 1.13 16.56
CA GLY A 128 -61.76 1.03 15.09
C GLY A 128 -62.10 2.41 14.45
N ALA A 129 -61.92 2.55 13.13
CA ALA A 129 -62.37 3.64 12.23
C ALA A 129 -61.77 5.08 12.46
N ARG A 130 -61.74 6.00 11.47
CA ARG A 130 -62.37 6.09 10.14
C ARG A 130 -61.54 6.95 9.15
N SER A 131 -61.59 6.61 7.86
CA SER A 131 -60.94 7.32 6.74
C SER A 131 -61.70 8.58 6.26
N THR A 132 -60.98 9.50 5.58
CA THR A 132 -61.53 10.21 4.42
C THR A 132 -60.45 10.53 3.38
N THR A 133 -60.84 10.48 2.10
CA THR A 133 -60.00 10.57 0.90
C THR A 133 -60.29 11.85 0.12
N THR A 134 -59.28 12.47 -0.51
CA THR A 134 -59.43 13.05 -1.87
C THR A 134 -58.08 13.28 -2.55
N SER A 135 -58.08 13.27 -3.88
CA SER A 135 -56.92 13.44 -4.78
C SER A 135 -57.20 14.55 -5.82
N GLU A 136 -56.32 14.68 -6.82
CA GLU A 136 -56.42 15.51 -8.05
C GLU A 136 -55.99 16.99 -7.94
N THR A 137 -55.47 17.67 -8.98
CA THR A 137 -54.77 17.26 -10.24
C THR A 137 -54.01 18.51 -10.79
N ALA A 138 -53.04 18.30 -11.69
CA ALA A 138 -52.13 19.31 -12.27
C ALA A 138 -52.77 20.46 -13.07
N ALA A 139 -52.03 21.58 -13.22
CA ALA A 139 -51.84 22.32 -14.48
C ALA A 139 -50.74 23.40 -14.37
N ALA A 140 -50.10 23.75 -15.48
CA ALA A 140 -49.15 24.87 -15.61
C ALA A 140 -49.76 26.02 -16.41
N THR A 141 -49.25 27.27 -16.26
CA THR A 141 -48.93 28.22 -17.37
C THR A 141 -48.45 29.59 -16.84
N THR A 142 -47.44 30.12 -17.52
CA THR A 142 -46.83 31.48 -17.54
C THR A 142 -47.80 32.67 -17.50
N GLN A 143 -47.39 33.82 -16.92
CA GLN A 143 -47.49 35.19 -17.51
C GLN A 143 -46.53 36.19 -16.82
N GLN A 144 -46.10 37.23 -17.54
CA GLN A 144 -45.29 38.38 -17.08
C GLN A 144 -46.16 39.64 -16.94
N GLU A 145 -45.73 40.59 -16.10
CA GLU A 145 -45.49 42.04 -16.36
C GLU A 145 -45.52 42.83 -15.02
N THR A 146 -44.49 43.59 -14.62
CA THR A 146 -44.20 45.03 -14.90
C THR A 146 -45.36 45.99 -14.55
N THR A 147 -45.24 47.16 -13.89
CA THR A 147 -44.16 48.13 -13.57
C THR A 147 -44.38 48.73 -12.13
N THR A 148 -43.46 49.45 -11.46
CA THR A 148 -43.11 50.89 -11.67
C THR A 148 -41.92 51.32 -10.76
N SER A 149 -41.22 52.38 -11.15
CA SER A 149 -39.85 52.77 -10.80
C SER A 149 -39.69 53.86 -9.71
N LEU A 150 -38.43 54.07 -9.26
CA LEU A 150 -37.75 55.39 -9.20
C LEU A 150 -36.23 55.24 -8.92
N GLN A 151 -35.40 55.53 -9.95
CA GLN A 151 -34.18 56.38 -10.02
C GLN A 151 -33.28 56.55 -8.77
N ALA A 152 -31.93 56.61 -8.83
CA ALA A 152 -30.92 56.58 -9.92
C ALA A 152 -29.55 56.08 -9.32
N ALA A 153 -28.36 56.09 -9.95
CA ALA A 153 -27.83 56.62 -11.21
C ALA A 153 -26.61 55.76 -11.68
N ASP A 154 -26.42 55.49 -12.97
CA ASP A 154 -25.56 56.23 -13.94
C ASP A 154 -24.02 56.07 -13.76
N ARG A 155 -23.39 55.08 -14.43
CA ARG A 155 -22.65 55.30 -15.71
C ARG A 155 -22.07 54.03 -16.36
N ASP A 156 -22.02 54.06 -17.69
CA ASP A 156 -21.77 52.94 -18.60
C ASP A 156 -20.29 52.60 -18.89
N ALA A 157 -20.07 51.35 -19.34
CA ALA A 157 -18.93 50.91 -20.15
C ALA A 157 -19.29 51.02 -21.66
N PRO A 158 -18.34 51.00 -22.63
CA PRO A 158 -17.76 49.73 -23.13
C PRO A 158 -16.33 49.94 -23.73
N PRO A 159 -15.73 49.04 -24.58
CA PRO A 159 -16.08 47.66 -24.97
C PRO A 159 -14.97 46.61 -24.75
N LEU A 160 -15.26 45.38 -25.17
CA LEU A 160 -14.38 44.20 -25.21
C LEU A 160 -13.15 44.39 -26.11
N ALA A 161 -12.03 43.75 -25.73
CA ALA A 161 -10.86 43.50 -26.58
C ALA A 161 -10.23 42.13 -26.25
N ASP A 162 -9.46 41.61 -27.21
CA ASP A 162 -9.07 40.20 -27.37
C ASP A 162 -8.07 39.60 -26.36
N GLY A 163 -8.11 38.26 -26.28
CA GLY A 163 -6.94 37.37 -26.24
C GLY A 163 -5.75 37.69 -25.32
N GLY A 164 -5.79 37.17 -24.08
CA GLY A 164 -4.61 37.03 -23.21
C GLY A 164 -4.58 35.66 -22.53
N ALA A 165 -3.76 34.73 -23.02
CA ALA A 165 -3.58 33.43 -22.38
C ALA A 165 -2.95 33.58 -20.98
N PRO A 166 -3.32 32.74 -19.98
CA PRO A 166 -2.65 32.74 -18.69
C PRO A 166 -1.19 32.34 -18.88
N GLN A 167 -0.26 33.25 -18.57
CA GLN A 167 1.16 32.95 -18.65
C GLN A 167 1.51 31.86 -17.63
N THR A 168 2.15 30.79 -18.12
CA THR A 168 2.77 29.77 -17.29
C THR A 168 3.75 30.42 -16.31
N PRO A 169 3.75 30.04 -15.03
CA PRO A 169 4.77 30.51 -14.10
C PRO A 169 6.16 30.18 -14.63
N ALA A 170 7.02 31.19 -14.75
CA ALA A 170 8.40 30.97 -15.16
C ALA A 170 9.08 30.01 -14.15
N PRO A 171 9.72 28.90 -14.59
CA PRO A 171 10.30 27.94 -13.68
C PRO A 171 11.40 28.57 -12.83
N ASN A 172 11.35 28.32 -11.51
CA ASN A 172 12.29 28.86 -10.55
C ASN A 172 13.74 28.53 -10.96
N PRO A 173 14.68 29.52 -10.99
CA PRO A 173 16.06 29.28 -11.39
C PRO A 173 16.78 28.23 -10.54
N ALA A 174 16.37 27.99 -9.28
CA ALA A 174 16.88 26.89 -8.47
C ALA A 174 16.48 25.50 -9.03
N VAL A 175 15.26 25.36 -9.56
CA VAL A 175 14.78 24.13 -10.20
C VAL A 175 15.49 23.92 -11.54
N LEU A 176 15.71 24.98 -12.31
CA LEU A 176 16.52 24.93 -13.54
C LEU A 176 18.00 24.59 -13.27
N GLY A 177 18.57 25.12 -12.18
CA GLY A 177 19.92 24.79 -11.73
C GLY A 177 20.05 23.32 -11.31
N LEU A 178 19.12 22.82 -10.51
CA LEU A 178 19.05 21.40 -10.13
C LEU A 178 18.84 20.49 -11.34
N MET A 179 18.00 20.91 -12.29
CA MET A 179 17.81 20.23 -13.59
C MET A 179 19.09 20.11 -14.41
N ALA A 180 19.83 21.21 -14.55
CA ALA A 180 21.09 21.23 -15.28
C ALA A 180 22.18 20.40 -14.58
N PHE A 181 22.18 20.38 -13.25
CA PHE A 181 23.07 19.56 -12.43
C PHE A 181 22.74 18.07 -12.54
N ALA A 182 21.49 17.67 -12.29
CA ALA A 182 21.04 16.28 -12.38
C ALA A 182 21.30 15.70 -13.78
N ARG A 183 20.96 16.42 -14.86
CA ARG A 183 21.28 16.00 -16.24
C ARG A 183 22.77 15.81 -16.47
N ARG A 184 23.63 16.65 -15.87
CA ARG A 184 25.09 16.54 -15.98
C ARG A 184 25.64 15.33 -15.23
N GLU A 185 25.13 15.03 -14.04
CA GLU A 185 25.57 13.86 -13.27
C GLU A 185 25.06 12.55 -13.86
N THR A 186 23.78 12.47 -14.30
CA THR A 186 23.28 11.28 -15.02
C THR A 186 24.07 11.02 -16.30
N ALA A 187 24.47 12.06 -17.05
CA ALA A 187 25.32 11.91 -18.23
C ALA A 187 26.75 11.42 -17.87
N ARG A 188 27.28 11.77 -16.69
CA ARG A 188 28.57 11.28 -16.19
C ARG A 188 28.53 9.79 -15.86
N GLU A 189 27.48 9.31 -15.20
CA GLU A 189 27.29 7.88 -14.90
C GLU A 189 27.08 7.04 -16.17
N MET A 190 26.36 7.56 -17.16
CA MET A 190 26.22 6.94 -18.48
C MET A 190 27.55 6.89 -19.26
N THR A 191 28.54 7.72 -18.90
CA THR A 191 29.87 7.73 -19.51
C THR A 191 30.86 6.82 -18.76
N SER A 192 30.62 6.51 -17.47
CA SER A 192 31.54 5.70 -16.66
C SER A 192 31.35 4.18 -16.76
N THR A 193 30.32 3.70 -17.48
CA THR A 193 30.01 2.26 -17.63
C THR A 193 30.48 1.64 -18.95
N ALA A 194 31.17 2.40 -19.81
CA ALA A 194 31.74 1.92 -21.07
C ALA A 194 33.19 1.39 -20.92
N GLN A 195 33.39 0.33 -20.14
CA GLN A 195 34.63 -0.48 -20.18
C GLN A 195 34.31 -1.94 -20.50
N THR A 196 34.36 -2.27 -21.79
CA THR A 196 34.25 -3.63 -22.31
C THR A 196 35.54 -4.41 -22.08
N THR A 197 35.47 -5.47 -21.29
CA THR A 197 36.54 -6.47 -21.17
C THR A 197 36.14 -7.72 -21.96
N PRO A 198 36.95 -8.22 -22.92
CA PRO A 198 36.60 -9.42 -23.67
C PRO A 198 36.79 -10.67 -22.80
N LEU A 199 35.71 -11.40 -22.51
CA LEU A 199 35.80 -12.73 -21.91
C LEU A 199 36.25 -13.75 -22.96
N ALA A 200 37.25 -14.56 -22.60
CA ALA A 200 37.74 -15.64 -23.43
C ALA A 200 36.71 -16.79 -23.53
N THR A 201 36.53 -17.32 -24.73
CA THR A 201 35.67 -18.47 -24.98
C THR A 201 36.30 -19.75 -24.40
N GLN A 202 35.70 -20.33 -23.36
CA GLN A 202 35.92 -21.74 -23.01
C GLN A 202 34.64 -22.53 -23.31
N SER A 203 34.78 -23.49 -24.22
CA SER A 203 33.73 -24.41 -24.62
C SER A 203 33.76 -25.66 -23.74
N THR A 204 32.92 -25.70 -22.71
CA THR A 204 32.55 -26.94 -22.02
C THR A 204 31.28 -27.51 -22.64
N MET A 205 31.36 -28.69 -23.24
CA MET A 205 30.18 -29.43 -23.68
C MET A 205 29.40 -29.90 -22.45
N GLN A 206 28.21 -29.37 -22.22
CA GLN A 206 27.29 -29.88 -21.21
C GLN A 206 26.28 -30.80 -21.89
N ALA A 207 26.19 -32.04 -21.44
CA ALA A 207 25.28 -33.03 -22.01
C ALA A 207 23.83 -32.60 -21.77
N ALA A 208 23.01 -32.63 -22.83
CA ALA A 208 21.59 -32.37 -22.74
C ALA A 208 20.89 -33.56 -22.04
N ALA A 209 20.73 -33.46 -20.73
CA ALA A 209 19.64 -34.15 -20.05
C ALA A 209 18.36 -33.39 -20.39
N ALA A 210 17.56 -33.94 -21.31
CA ALA A 210 16.23 -33.43 -21.60
C ALA A 210 15.29 -33.84 -20.44
N THR A 211 15.37 -33.10 -19.34
CA THR A 211 14.27 -33.07 -18.37
C THR A 211 13.10 -32.38 -19.05
N GLU A 212 11.96 -33.04 -19.14
CA GLU A 212 10.71 -32.39 -19.55
C GLU A 212 10.39 -31.31 -18.52
N THR A 213 10.78 -30.07 -18.85
CA THR A 213 10.50 -28.91 -18.01
C THR A 213 9.06 -28.53 -18.31
N THR A 214 8.11 -29.05 -17.54
CA THR A 214 6.71 -28.60 -17.59
C THR A 214 6.70 -27.09 -17.47
N GLU A 215 6.34 -26.41 -18.56
CA GLU A 215 6.42 -24.95 -18.62
C GLU A 215 5.43 -24.38 -17.62
N ARG A 216 5.93 -23.62 -16.63
CA ARG A 216 5.10 -23.05 -15.58
C ARG A 216 3.98 -22.21 -16.21
N PRO A 217 2.70 -22.44 -15.86
CA PRO A 217 1.60 -21.72 -16.48
C PRO A 217 1.73 -20.21 -16.26
N SER A 218 1.49 -19.43 -17.32
CA SER A 218 1.52 -17.97 -17.29
C SER A 218 0.23 -17.34 -16.78
N ALA A 219 -0.83 -18.14 -16.61
CA ALA A 219 -2.07 -17.77 -15.94
C ALA A 219 -2.67 -18.99 -15.24
N LEU A 220 -3.40 -18.73 -14.14
CA LEU A 220 -4.31 -19.70 -13.52
C LEU A 220 -5.69 -19.05 -13.51
N ALA A 221 -6.75 -19.86 -13.62
CA ALA A 221 -8.11 -19.36 -13.46
C ALA A 221 -8.39 -19.11 -11.97
N SER A 222 -9.05 -18.00 -11.68
CA SER A 222 -9.60 -17.69 -10.36
C SER A 222 -11.10 -17.50 -10.49
N THR A 223 -11.86 -18.13 -9.60
CA THR A 223 -13.32 -18.12 -9.59
C THR A 223 -13.84 -17.32 -8.39
N PRO A 224 -14.90 -16.50 -8.56
CA PRO A 224 -15.55 -15.83 -7.45
C PRO A 224 -16.46 -16.81 -6.69
N LEU A 225 -16.22 -17.01 -5.39
CA LEU A 225 -16.95 -17.96 -4.56
C LEU A 225 -18.17 -17.32 -3.86
N GLY A 226 -18.05 -16.05 -3.43
CA GLY A 226 -19.16 -15.33 -2.80
C GLY A 226 -18.81 -13.91 -2.37
N TRP A 227 -19.82 -13.03 -2.30
CA TRP A 227 -19.67 -11.65 -1.84
C TRP A 227 -19.50 -11.58 -0.31
N VAL A 228 -18.29 -11.24 0.12
CA VAL A 228 -17.95 -11.01 1.53
C VAL A 228 -18.66 -9.77 2.07
N THR A 229 -18.81 -8.72 1.26
CA THR A 229 -19.46 -7.47 1.69
C THR A 229 -20.57 -7.00 0.75
N GLY A 230 -21.48 -6.19 1.29
CA GLY A 230 -22.62 -5.63 0.59
C GLY A 230 -23.95 -6.05 1.21
N VAL A 231 -25.01 -5.34 0.86
CA VAL A 231 -26.38 -5.65 1.32
C VAL A 231 -27.10 -6.57 0.33
N ASN A 232 -26.87 -6.35 -0.97
CA ASN A 232 -27.48 -7.08 -2.08
C ASN A 232 -26.70 -6.75 -3.36
N ASN A 233 -25.61 -7.45 -3.62
CA ASN A 233 -24.91 -7.36 -4.90
C ASN A 233 -25.70 -8.19 -5.93
N GLN A 234 -25.90 -7.65 -7.12
CA GLN A 234 -26.66 -8.30 -8.20
C GLN A 234 -25.83 -8.36 -9.47
N GLY A 235 -25.92 -9.49 -10.17
CA GLY A 235 -25.30 -9.69 -11.48
C GLY A 235 -24.24 -10.78 -11.46
N THR A 236 -23.33 -10.70 -12.43
CA THR A 236 -22.28 -11.70 -12.64
C THR A 236 -20.91 -11.05 -12.69
N LEU A 237 -19.90 -11.76 -12.20
CA LEU A 237 -18.48 -11.42 -12.37
C LEU A 237 -17.86 -12.44 -13.32
N ASP A 238 -17.22 -12.00 -14.41
CA ASP A 238 -16.73 -12.87 -15.51
C ASP A 238 -17.75 -13.92 -15.99
N GLY A 239 -19.04 -13.56 -16.00
CA GLY A 239 -20.14 -14.46 -16.38
C GLY A 239 -20.59 -15.46 -15.30
N PHE A 240 -19.91 -15.56 -14.17
CA PHE A 240 -20.33 -16.35 -13.01
C PHE A 240 -21.37 -15.59 -12.17
N GLU A 241 -22.48 -16.25 -11.81
CA GLU A 241 -23.39 -15.76 -10.78
C GLU A 241 -22.71 -15.93 -9.41
N VAL A 242 -22.60 -14.84 -8.65
CA VAL A 242 -21.84 -14.81 -7.38
C VAL A 242 -22.81 -14.72 -6.20
N PRO A 243 -22.87 -15.72 -5.32
CA PRO A 243 -23.73 -15.71 -4.13
C PRO A 243 -23.50 -14.49 -3.23
N GLN A 244 -24.55 -14.01 -2.57
CA GLN A 244 -24.44 -13.02 -1.50
C GLN A 244 -24.20 -13.75 -0.17
N THR A 245 -22.94 -13.94 0.22
CA THR A 245 -22.60 -14.68 1.45
C THR A 245 -23.09 -13.98 2.71
N ASN A 246 -22.99 -12.65 2.77
CA ASN A 246 -23.35 -11.84 3.94
C ASN A 246 -24.29 -10.69 3.56
N ASP A 247 -25.30 -10.37 4.38
CA ASP A 247 -25.93 -9.04 4.37
C ASP A 247 -25.20 -8.14 5.37
N THR A 248 -24.39 -7.20 4.88
CA THR A 248 -23.60 -6.33 5.76
C THR A 248 -24.34 -5.12 6.33
N SER A 249 -25.67 -5.03 6.15
CA SER A 249 -26.48 -3.96 6.75
C SER A 249 -26.47 -3.98 8.29
N SER A 250 -26.30 -5.16 8.91
CA SER A 250 -26.13 -5.33 10.36
C SER A 250 -24.88 -4.60 10.91
N PHE A 251 -23.83 -4.50 10.08
CA PHE A 251 -22.60 -3.79 10.37
C PHE A 251 -22.67 -2.28 10.02
N ASP A 252 -23.82 -1.78 9.53
CA ASP A 252 -23.97 -0.43 8.94
C ASP A 252 -23.07 -0.23 7.70
N ILE A 253 -22.76 -1.31 6.97
CA ILE A 253 -21.91 -1.30 5.76
C ILE A 253 -22.77 -1.59 4.53
N TYR A 254 -22.79 -0.65 3.59
CA TYR A 254 -23.34 -0.87 2.25
C TYR A 254 -22.24 -1.20 1.22
N GLY A 255 -21.10 -0.53 1.33
CA GLY A 255 -19.94 -0.73 0.49
C GLY A 255 -18.64 -0.41 1.22
N THR A 256 -17.59 -1.16 0.92
CA THR A 256 -16.26 -1.07 1.52
C THR A 256 -15.22 -1.76 0.63
N ASP A 257 -13.93 -1.61 0.94
CA ASP A 257 -12.84 -2.18 0.16
C ASP A 257 -11.70 -2.80 0.96
N LEU A 258 -10.77 -3.43 0.24
CA LEU A 258 -9.65 -4.23 0.70
C LEU A 258 -10.06 -5.58 1.28
N GLY A 259 -10.44 -5.64 2.56
CA GLY A 259 -10.57 -6.89 3.29
C GLY A 259 -9.21 -7.56 3.53
N ILE A 260 -8.27 -6.83 4.14
CA ILE A 260 -6.95 -7.34 4.56
C ILE A 260 -7.14 -8.35 5.68
N MET A 261 -6.68 -9.58 5.44
CA MET A 261 -6.88 -10.71 6.35
C MET A 261 -5.60 -11.11 7.08
N TRP A 262 -5.72 -11.45 8.35
CA TRP A 262 -4.65 -12.08 9.12
C TRP A 262 -5.21 -12.92 10.28
N ASP A 263 -4.38 -13.82 10.79
CA ASP A 263 -4.74 -14.68 11.91
C ASP A 263 -4.96 -13.88 13.20
N GLY A 264 -6.15 -13.99 13.77
CA GLY A 264 -6.53 -13.34 15.02
C GLY A 264 -6.01 -14.04 16.28
N GLY A 265 -5.44 -15.24 16.16
CA GLY A 265 -5.26 -16.17 17.27
C GLY A 265 -6.62 -16.74 17.69
N THR A 266 -6.89 -16.76 18.99
CA THR A 266 -8.11 -17.37 19.55
C THR A 266 -8.91 -16.42 20.44
N ILE A 267 -10.24 -16.50 20.31
CA ILE A 267 -11.23 -15.96 21.26
C ILE A 267 -11.97 -17.16 21.85
N ASP A 268 -12.05 -17.25 23.17
CA ASP A 268 -12.71 -18.35 23.91
C ASP A 268 -12.31 -19.78 23.45
N GLY A 269 -11.08 -19.92 22.93
CA GLY A 269 -10.52 -21.17 22.42
C GLY A 269 -10.81 -21.46 20.95
N GLN A 270 -11.68 -20.68 20.29
CA GLN A 270 -11.95 -20.76 18.85
C GLN A 270 -10.98 -19.85 18.08
N ARG A 271 -10.34 -20.38 17.03
CA ARG A 271 -9.45 -19.59 16.16
C ARG A 271 -10.29 -18.70 15.24
N PHE A 272 -9.77 -17.52 14.90
CA PHE A 272 -10.49 -16.55 14.07
C PHE A 272 -9.57 -15.77 13.13
N VAL A 273 -10.15 -15.19 12.09
CA VAL A 273 -9.47 -14.29 11.14
C VAL A 273 -9.97 -12.87 11.38
N HIS A 274 -9.06 -11.90 11.43
CA HIS A 274 -9.40 -10.49 11.39
C HIS A 274 -9.51 -10.02 9.93
N LEU A 275 -10.48 -9.14 9.65
CA LEU A 275 -10.68 -8.50 8.35
C LEU A 275 -10.70 -6.98 8.50
N ALA A 276 -9.61 -6.31 8.11
CA ALA A 276 -9.53 -4.85 8.07
C ALA A 276 -9.90 -4.33 6.68
N PHE A 277 -10.90 -3.47 6.62
CA PHE A 277 -11.36 -2.83 5.39
C PHE A 277 -11.00 -1.34 5.38
N GLY A 278 -10.92 -0.77 4.17
CA GLY A 278 -10.61 0.63 3.92
C GLY A 278 -11.83 1.55 3.98
N ASP A 279 -11.92 2.47 3.01
CA ASP A 279 -12.97 3.48 2.99
C ASP A 279 -14.35 2.78 2.96
N THR A 280 -15.21 3.11 3.92
CA THR A 280 -16.41 2.33 4.22
C THR A 280 -17.63 3.24 4.31
N PHE A 281 -18.69 2.88 3.60
CA PHE A 281 -19.87 3.70 3.38
C PHE A 281 -21.16 3.01 3.83
N SER A 282 -22.01 3.74 4.56
CA SER A 282 -23.30 3.22 5.04
C SER A 282 -24.45 3.32 4.02
N GLY A 283 -24.15 3.71 2.77
CA GLY A 283 -25.15 3.89 1.71
C GLY A 283 -24.60 3.63 0.30
N PRO A 284 -25.49 3.37 -0.68
CA PRO A 284 -25.13 2.97 -2.04
C PRO A 284 -24.23 3.97 -2.75
N ARG A 285 -23.34 3.45 -3.62
CA ARG A 285 -22.45 4.25 -4.47
C ARG A 285 -21.60 5.24 -3.68
N MET A 286 -20.96 4.76 -2.62
CA MET A 286 -20.09 5.56 -1.72
C MET A 286 -20.82 6.75 -1.07
N THR A 287 -22.02 6.53 -0.51
CA THR A 287 -22.81 7.57 0.16
C THR A 287 -23.12 7.25 1.62
N GLY A 288 -23.82 8.14 2.32
CA GLY A 288 -24.16 7.96 3.74
C GLY A 288 -23.04 8.40 4.68
N ASN A 289 -22.87 7.67 5.78
CA ASN A 289 -21.76 7.86 6.72
C ASN A 289 -20.49 7.25 6.13
N TRP A 290 -19.37 7.98 6.20
CA TRP A 290 -18.06 7.52 5.75
C TRP A 290 -17.16 7.28 6.96
N ARG A 291 -16.72 6.04 7.13
CA ARG A 291 -15.64 5.62 8.02
C ARG A 291 -14.41 5.32 7.16
N ASN A 292 -13.24 5.75 7.58
CA ASN A 292 -11.99 5.56 6.84
C ASN A 292 -11.53 4.10 6.78
N ASN A 293 -11.94 3.33 7.78
CA ASN A 293 -11.61 1.92 7.97
C ASN A 293 -12.65 1.29 8.90
N VAL A 294 -12.79 -0.02 8.83
CA VAL A 294 -13.53 -0.84 9.80
C VAL A 294 -12.80 -2.17 10.00
N LEU A 295 -13.07 -2.82 11.13
CA LEU A 295 -12.49 -4.12 11.47
C LEU A 295 -13.63 -5.10 11.80
N LEU A 296 -13.67 -6.22 11.09
CA LEU A 296 -14.57 -7.35 11.34
C LEU A 296 -13.75 -8.59 11.71
N ILE A 297 -14.45 -9.67 12.06
CA ILE A 297 -13.86 -11.00 12.27
C ILE A 297 -14.68 -12.07 11.54
N SER A 298 -14.01 -13.16 11.21
CA SER A 298 -14.63 -14.41 10.78
C SER A 298 -14.12 -15.56 11.64
N TYR A 299 -14.99 -16.52 11.93
CA TYR A 299 -14.65 -17.81 12.54
C TYR A 299 -14.72 -18.96 11.54
N ASP A 300 -14.95 -18.63 10.27
CA ASP A 300 -15.30 -19.57 9.22
C ASP A 300 -14.09 -20.41 8.78
N THR A 301 -14.37 -21.66 8.46
CA THR A 301 -13.40 -22.68 8.04
C THR A 301 -13.91 -23.52 6.87
N ASP A 302 -15.10 -23.23 6.33
CA ASP A 302 -15.74 -23.97 5.23
C ASP A 302 -16.55 -22.99 4.35
N PHE A 303 -15.97 -22.66 3.19
CA PHE A 303 -16.55 -21.67 2.28
C PHE A 303 -17.54 -22.27 1.27
N TYR A 304 -17.90 -23.56 1.40
CA TYR A 304 -18.72 -24.28 0.42
C TYR A 304 -20.05 -24.79 0.99
N THR A 305 -20.08 -25.30 2.24
CA THR A 305 -21.25 -26.02 2.78
C THR A 305 -22.18 -25.18 3.67
N GLY A 306 -21.85 -23.91 3.90
CA GLY A 306 -22.67 -22.94 4.65
C GLY A 306 -24.01 -22.58 3.98
N GLU A 307 -24.76 -21.64 4.58
CA GLU A 307 -26.06 -21.21 4.01
C GLU A 307 -25.92 -20.62 2.59
N GLN A 308 -24.78 -20.00 2.30
CA GLN A 308 -24.34 -19.52 0.99
C GLN A 308 -22.81 -19.72 0.89
N PRO A 309 -22.25 -20.09 -0.27
CA PRO A 309 -20.80 -20.15 -0.45
C PRO A 309 -20.10 -18.79 -0.25
N GLY A 310 -18.83 -18.83 0.13
CA GLY A 310 -17.97 -17.67 0.42
C GLY A 310 -17.53 -17.60 1.88
N LEU A 311 -16.98 -16.45 2.30
CA LEU A 311 -16.48 -16.22 3.67
C LEU A 311 -17.57 -15.60 4.57
N GLU A 312 -18.05 -16.32 5.59
CA GLU A 312 -19.02 -15.79 6.55
C GLU A 312 -18.37 -14.79 7.53
N LEU A 313 -19.08 -13.70 7.86
CA LEU A 313 -18.66 -12.68 8.82
C LEU A 313 -19.42 -12.82 10.15
N ALA A 314 -18.69 -12.86 11.26
CA ALA A 314 -19.30 -12.99 12.58
C ALA A 314 -20.13 -11.76 12.93
N GLN A 315 -21.38 -11.97 13.35
CA GLN A 315 -22.35 -10.90 13.59
C GLN A 315 -22.07 -10.14 14.90
N THR A 316 -21.21 -9.13 14.84
CA THR A 316 -20.84 -8.26 15.97
C THR A 316 -21.73 -7.01 16.14
N GLY A 317 -22.66 -6.77 15.20
CA GLY A 317 -23.41 -5.51 15.11
C GLY A 317 -22.61 -4.38 14.44
N PRO A 318 -23.07 -3.11 14.54
CA PRO A 318 -22.53 -2.00 13.76
C PRO A 318 -21.01 -1.84 13.86
N ALA A 319 -20.34 -1.75 12.71
CA ALA A 319 -18.90 -1.58 12.63
C ALA A 319 -18.49 -0.12 12.90
N PHE A 320 -17.48 0.05 13.75
CA PHE A 320 -16.90 1.35 14.08
C PHE A 320 -15.53 1.53 13.41
N GLN A 321 -15.13 2.78 13.23
CA GLN A 321 -13.78 3.11 12.79
C GLN A 321 -12.80 2.77 13.92
N PHE A 322 -11.77 1.99 13.62
CA PHE A 322 -10.83 1.48 14.62
C PHE A 322 -9.48 2.19 14.60
N ILE A 323 -9.07 2.76 13.46
CA ILE A 323 -7.92 3.68 13.37
C ILE A 323 -8.44 5.07 13.02
N ASP A 324 -8.39 5.96 14.00
CA ASP A 324 -8.76 7.36 13.82
C ASP A 324 -7.73 8.17 13.04
N ARG A 325 -8.21 9.23 12.39
CA ARG A 325 -7.37 10.29 11.84
C ARG A 325 -6.56 10.97 12.93
N SER A 326 -5.28 11.19 12.66
CA SER A 326 -4.41 11.85 13.62
C SER A 326 -4.36 13.35 13.40
N THR A 327 -4.60 14.12 14.47
CA THR A 327 -4.33 15.56 14.50
C THR A 327 -2.94 15.88 15.05
N THR A 328 -2.26 14.91 15.67
CA THR A 328 -0.93 15.08 16.31
C THR A 328 0.21 14.62 15.43
N GLU A 329 0.00 13.60 14.58
CA GLU A 329 1.05 12.98 13.77
C GLU A 329 1.24 13.63 12.38
N LEU A 330 0.46 14.66 12.06
CA LEU A 330 0.59 15.42 10.82
C LEU A 330 1.68 16.48 10.91
N GLY A 331 2.29 16.80 9.78
CA GLY A 331 3.29 17.85 9.69
C GLY A 331 2.69 19.24 9.91
N PHE A 332 3.47 20.12 10.55
CA PHE A 332 3.01 21.47 10.92
C PHE A 332 2.67 22.38 9.71
N LEU A 333 3.21 22.07 8.52
CA LEU A 333 2.96 22.82 7.29
C LEU A 333 1.77 22.23 6.53
N PHE A 334 0.63 22.92 6.64
CA PHE A 334 -0.62 22.59 5.95
C PHE A 334 -1.09 21.15 6.27
N PRO A 335 -1.39 20.82 7.54
CA PRO A 335 -1.86 19.49 7.94
C PRO A 335 -3.17 19.17 7.23
N THR A 336 -3.16 18.08 6.46
CA THR A 336 -4.28 17.60 5.65
C THR A 336 -4.28 16.08 5.66
N GLU A 337 -5.39 15.47 6.04
CA GLU A 337 -5.58 14.01 6.04
C GLU A 337 -7.01 13.73 5.58
N VAL A 338 -7.12 13.10 4.41
CA VAL A 338 -8.40 12.76 3.79
C VAL A 338 -8.95 11.51 4.46
N THR A 339 -8.16 10.43 4.45
CA THR A 339 -8.51 9.13 5.02
C THR A 339 -7.28 8.42 5.62
N VAL A 340 -7.53 7.34 6.35
CA VAL A 340 -6.54 6.47 7.00
C VAL A 340 -6.90 5.02 6.66
N ILE A 341 -6.05 4.40 5.85
CA ILE A 341 -6.35 3.12 5.18
C ILE A 341 -5.42 2.02 5.72
N PRO A 342 -5.93 0.88 6.22
CA PRO A 342 -5.10 -0.27 6.58
C PRO A 342 -4.40 -0.82 5.35
N THR A 343 -3.25 -1.46 5.54
CA THR A 343 -2.42 -2.00 4.44
C THR A 343 -1.94 -3.43 4.71
N ALA A 344 -1.58 -3.74 5.95
CA ALA A 344 -1.28 -5.09 6.40
C ALA A 344 -1.75 -5.29 7.85
N GLY A 345 -2.10 -6.52 8.22
CA GLY A 345 -2.31 -6.93 9.61
C GLY A 345 -1.41 -8.11 9.95
N ILE A 346 -1.06 -8.26 11.23
CA ILE A 346 -0.33 -9.43 11.74
C ILE A 346 -0.57 -9.61 13.24
N GLN A 347 -0.69 -10.86 13.69
CA GLN A 347 -0.53 -11.23 15.09
C GLN A 347 0.92 -11.62 15.36
N ILE A 348 1.50 -11.07 16.42
CA ILE A 348 2.82 -11.45 16.92
C ILE A 348 2.80 -11.55 18.44
N ASN A 349 3.22 -12.70 19.00
CA ASN A 349 3.28 -12.94 20.45
C ASN A 349 1.97 -12.58 21.20
N GLY A 350 0.81 -12.85 20.59
CA GLY A 350 -0.52 -12.50 21.10
C GLY A 350 -0.92 -11.02 20.98
N GLY A 351 -0.01 -10.14 20.54
CA GLY A 351 -0.32 -8.76 20.18
C GLY A 351 -0.87 -8.66 18.76
N GLN A 352 -1.86 -7.79 18.56
CA GLN A 352 -2.44 -7.49 17.24
C GLN A 352 -1.89 -6.16 16.71
N PHE A 353 -1.44 -6.16 15.45
CA PHE A 353 -0.82 -5.02 14.79
C PHE A 353 -1.41 -4.80 13.39
N VAL A 354 -1.75 -3.56 13.07
CA VAL A 354 -2.20 -3.15 11.73
C VAL A 354 -1.32 -2.02 11.24
N ASN A 355 -0.62 -2.22 10.12
CA ASN A 355 0.07 -1.15 9.43
C ASN A 355 -0.91 -0.41 8.51
N TYR A 356 -0.91 0.92 8.57
CA TYR A 356 -1.80 1.78 7.82
C TYR A 356 -1.04 2.91 7.11
N MET A 357 -1.72 3.56 6.17
CA MET A 357 -1.26 4.79 5.52
C MET A 357 -2.18 5.97 5.84
N SER A 358 -1.57 7.12 6.17
CA SER A 358 -2.24 8.42 6.25
C SER A 358 -2.30 9.02 4.85
N VAL A 359 -3.49 9.13 4.27
CA VAL A 359 -3.67 9.67 2.91
C VAL A 359 -3.87 11.18 2.98
N ARG A 360 -2.98 11.94 2.34
CA ARG A 360 -3.03 13.40 2.28
C ARG A 360 -3.95 13.90 1.19
N SER A 361 -3.88 13.30 0.01
CA SER A 361 -4.69 13.64 -1.16
C SER A 361 -4.80 12.46 -2.12
N TRP A 362 -6.00 12.28 -2.67
CA TRP A 362 -6.22 11.55 -3.91
C TRP A 362 -5.81 12.47 -5.06
N ASP A 363 -4.87 12.04 -5.89
CA ASP A 363 -4.23 12.93 -6.87
C ASP A 363 -4.82 12.73 -8.28
N THR A 364 -4.41 11.65 -8.97
CA THR A 364 -5.04 11.14 -10.19
C THR A 364 -5.43 9.67 -9.99
N PRO A 365 -6.31 9.07 -10.81
CA PRO A 365 -6.65 7.65 -10.65
C PRO A 365 -5.41 6.75 -10.57
N GLY A 366 -5.35 5.90 -9.53
CA GLY A 366 -4.17 5.06 -9.23
C GLY A 366 -2.95 5.80 -8.65
N ARG A 367 -3.08 7.07 -8.26
CA ARG A 367 -2.02 7.90 -7.65
C ARG A 367 -2.56 8.68 -6.45
N TRP A 368 -1.85 8.64 -5.34
CA TRP A 368 -2.15 9.43 -4.16
C TRP A 368 -0.89 9.78 -3.39
N THR A 369 -0.97 10.86 -2.64
CA THR A 369 0.10 11.33 -1.76
C THR A 369 -0.25 10.93 -0.33
N THR A 370 0.64 10.22 0.35
CA THR A 370 0.53 9.97 1.80
C THR A 370 1.22 11.08 2.60
N ASN A 371 0.84 11.23 3.87
CA ASN A 371 1.67 11.95 4.84
C ASN A 371 2.74 11.03 5.44
N TYR A 372 2.34 9.82 5.83
CA TYR A 372 3.19 8.81 6.44
C TYR A 372 2.51 7.44 6.39
N SER A 373 3.28 6.38 6.69
CA SER A 373 2.75 5.08 7.12
C SER A 373 3.17 4.80 8.56
N ALA A 374 2.34 4.10 9.32
CA ALA A 374 2.61 3.75 10.71
C ALA A 374 1.90 2.44 11.09
N ILE A 375 2.28 1.86 12.22
CA ILE A 375 1.61 0.73 12.85
C ILE A 375 0.66 1.24 13.93
N SER A 376 -0.55 0.72 13.95
CA SER A 376 -1.47 0.75 15.09
C SER A 376 -1.38 -0.58 15.82
N GLN A 377 -1.36 -0.55 17.15
CA GLN A 377 -1.34 -1.72 18.02
C GLN A 377 -2.63 -1.77 18.85
N PHE A 378 -3.20 -2.97 18.98
CA PHE A 378 -4.31 -3.21 19.89
C PHE A 378 -3.85 -3.33 21.34
N TYR A 379 -4.58 -2.68 22.24
CA TYR A 379 -4.42 -2.75 23.68
C TYR A 379 -5.73 -3.26 24.30
N PRO A 380 -5.79 -4.51 24.81
CA PRO A 380 -6.96 -5.04 25.50
C PRO A 380 -7.37 -4.18 26.70
N GLY A 381 -8.68 -4.17 27.00
CA GLY A 381 -9.25 -3.40 28.10
C GLY A 381 -10.73 -3.69 28.33
N GLU A 382 -11.29 -3.18 29.42
CA GLU A 382 -12.62 -3.55 29.95
C GLU A 382 -13.79 -3.35 28.97
N ASN A 383 -13.64 -2.47 27.97
CA ASN A 383 -14.67 -2.17 26.96
C ASN A 383 -14.34 -2.75 25.56
N GLY A 384 -13.63 -3.87 25.50
CA GLY A 384 -13.22 -4.49 24.23
C GLY A 384 -11.88 -3.98 23.67
N GLY A 385 -11.11 -3.24 24.46
CA GLY A 385 -9.80 -2.71 24.08
C GLY A 385 -9.83 -1.45 23.21
N ASP A 386 -8.66 -1.09 22.69
CA ASP A 386 -8.40 0.18 22.00
C ASP A 386 -7.22 0.04 21.02
N TRP A 387 -7.31 0.67 19.85
CA TRP A 387 -6.28 0.63 18.81
C TRP A 387 -5.52 1.96 18.77
N ARG A 388 -4.21 1.90 19.00
CA ARG A 388 -3.37 3.11 19.16
C ARG A 388 -2.21 3.11 18.18
N VAL A 389 -2.02 4.24 17.51
CA VAL A 389 -0.80 4.50 16.74
C VAL A 389 0.43 4.30 17.63
N VAL A 390 1.46 3.67 17.07
CA VAL A 390 2.77 3.47 17.70
C VAL A 390 3.74 4.50 17.11
N PRO A 391 3.99 5.66 17.76
CA PRO A 391 4.65 6.80 17.09
C PRO A 391 6.09 6.52 16.63
N SER A 392 6.78 5.58 17.29
CA SER A 392 8.11 5.09 16.88
C SER A 392 8.12 4.41 15.51
N THR A 393 6.96 4.08 14.93
CA THR A 393 6.80 3.40 13.64
C THR A 393 6.44 4.33 12.47
N ILE A 394 6.30 5.64 12.72
CA ILE A 394 5.92 6.62 11.70
C ILE A 394 7.02 6.79 10.65
N ARG A 395 6.75 6.33 9.43
CA ARG A 395 7.58 6.48 8.23
C ARG A 395 7.04 7.65 7.40
N SER A 396 7.56 8.86 7.63
CA SER A 396 7.17 10.06 6.86
C SER A 396 7.37 9.87 5.36
N ALA A 397 6.36 10.22 4.56
CA ALA A 397 6.41 10.11 3.09
C ALA A 397 7.33 11.15 2.43
N GLY A 398 7.69 12.22 3.16
CA GLY A 398 8.52 13.31 2.64
C GLY A 398 8.77 14.40 3.69
N TRP A 399 9.46 15.47 3.31
CA TRP A 399 9.77 16.55 4.24
C TRP A 399 8.50 17.25 4.73
N PHE A 400 8.44 17.50 6.04
CA PHE A 400 7.33 18.20 6.71
C PHE A 400 5.94 17.55 6.53
N ARG A 401 5.87 16.26 6.18
CA ARG A 401 4.60 15.54 5.99
C ARG A 401 3.97 15.04 7.31
N SER A 402 4.78 14.67 8.29
CA SER A 402 4.37 14.17 9.61
C SER A 402 5.03 14.92 10.78
N SER A 403 4.60 14.60 12.00
CA SER A 403 5.28 14.94 13.28
C SER A 403 6.72 14.43 13.31
N THR A 404 6.91 13.18 12.87
CA THR A 404 8.21 12.50 12.79
C THR A 404 9.02 13.01 11.59
N PRO A 405 10.32 13.33 11.76
CA PRO A 405 11.21 13.72 10.67
C PRO A 405 11.30 12.67 9.55
N TYR A 406 11.53 13.13 8.32
CA TYR A 406 11.75 12.27 7.17
C TYR A 406 13.11 11.57 7.23
N VAL A 407 13.11 10.25 7.02
CA VAL A 407 14.29 9.43 6.80
C VAL A 407 14.29 8.99 5.34
N ALA A 408 15.43 9.14 4.66
CA ALA A 408 15.56 8.79 3.25
C ALA A 408 15.22 7.30 3.02
N GLY A 409 14.32 7.05 2.07
CA GLY A 409 13.80 5.73 1.71
C GLY A 409 12.43 5.42 2.31
N ASN A 410 11.95 6.14 3.34
CA ASN A 410 10.62 5.93 3.92
C ASN A 410 9.48 6.06 2.89
N GLN A 411 9.65 6.89 1.87
CA GLN A 411 8.73 7.06 0.74
C GLN A 411 8.51 5.77 -0.08
N ASN A 412 9.39 4.77 0.05
CA ASN A 412 9.24 3.44 -0.57
C ASN A 412 8.48 2.43 0.32
N PHE A 413 8.13 2.84 1.54
CA PHE A 413 7.55 2.02 2.60
C PHE A 413 6.31 2.73 3.16
N GLN A 414 5.31 2.92 2.30
CA GLN A 414 4.07 3.64 2.58
C GLN A 414 2.83 2.73 2.59
N GLN A 415 2.84 1.68 1.79
CA GLN A 415 1.91 0.55 1.92
C GLN A 415 2.75 -0.71 2.20
N PHE A 416 2.15 -1.72 2.81
CA PHE A 416 2.87 -2.92 3.25
C PHE A 416 2.09 -4.20 2.99
N ALA A 417 2.83 -5.30 2.88
CA ALA A 417 2.34 -6.67 3.06
C ALA A 417 3.27 -7.40 4.06
N TYR A 418 2.70 -8.21 4.95
CA TYR A 418 3.39 -8.84 6.08
C TYR A 418 3.34 -10.36 6.00
N VAL A 419 4.48 -11.02 6.24
CA VAL A 419 4.56 -12.48 6.41
C VAL A 419 5.62 -12.80 7.47
N LEU A 420 5.27 -13.64 8.44
CA LEU A 420 6.24 -14.21 9.38
C LEU A 420 7.06 -15.29 8.68
N GLN A 421 8.35 -15.36 9.00
CA GLN A 421 9.17 -16.50 8.62
C GLN A 421 8.52 -17.82 9.11
N PRO A 422 8.44 -18.87 8.29
CA PRO A 422 8.00 -20.20 8.72
C PRO A 422 8.86 -20.70 9.89
N GLU A 423 8.25 -21.36 10.87
CA GLU A 423 8.94 -21.73 12.14
C GLU A 423 10.01 -22.80 11.93
N ASP A 424 9.74 -23.74 11.02
CA ASP A 424 10.67 -24.76 10.53
C ASP A 424 11.89 -24.16 9.78
N GLN A 425 11.74 -22.98 9.18
CA GLN A 425 12.84 -22.22 8.58
C GLN A 425 13.65 -21.39 9.59
N VAL A 426 13.29 -21.38 10.88
CA VAL A 426 14.07 -20.72 11.93
C VAL A 426 15.06 -21.73 12.53
N PRO A 427 16.38 -21.44 12.53
CA PRO A 427 17.34 -22.29 13.23
C PRO A 427 17.00 -22.43 14.73
N GLU A 428 17.37 -23.55 15.37
CA GLU A 428 17.03 -23.86 16.78
C GLU A 428 17.39 -22.75 17.78
N ASN A 429 18.46 -21.98 17.51
CA ASN A 429 18.89 -20.82 18.30
C ASN A 429 18.84 -19.51 17.48
N GLY A 430 18.02 -19.51 16.42
CA GLY A 430 17.81 -18.39 15.50
C GLY A 430 16.78 -17.40 16.01
N ILE A 431 16.69 -16.27 15.33
CA ILE A 431 15.66 -15.25 15.54
C ILE A 431 14.67 -15.38 14.39
N ARG A 432 13.39 -15.56 14.70
CA ARG A 432 12.30 -15.46 13.71
C ARG A 432 12.16 -14.01 13.26
N TYR A 433 12.04 -13.81 11.95
CA TYR A 433 11.81 -12.48 11.37
C TYR A 433 10.37 -12.31 10.90
N LEU A 434 9.82 -11.12 11.12
CA LEU A 434 8.73 -10.60 10.29
C LEU A 434 9.34 -10.01 9.02
N TYR A 435 8.90 -10.48 7.86
CA TYR A 435 9.20 -9.86 6.58
C TYR A 435 8.10 -8.87 6.21
N ALA A 436 8.53 -7.66 5.82
CA ALA A 436 7.68 -6.52 5.57
C ALA A 436 7.99 -5.96 4.17
N PHE A 437 7.15 -6.33 3.22
CA PHE A 437 7.21 -5.91 1.82
C PHE A 437 6.55 -4.53 1.70
N GLY A 438 7.33 -3.49 1.41
CA GLY A 438 6.84 -2.12 1.28
C GLY A 438 6.70 -1.67 -0.16
N THR A 439 5.69 -0.84 -0.44
CA THR A 439 5.61 -0.07 -1.70
C THR A 439 5.45 1.43 -1.39
N PRO A 440 5.80 2.30 -2.36
CA PRO A 440 5.40 3.71 -2.37
C PRO A 440 3.89 3.94 -2.26
N SER A 441 3.48 5.20 -2.10
CA SER A 441 2.07 5.57 -2.25
C SER A 441 1.62 5.44 -3.71
N GLY A 442 0.36 5.05 -3.92
CA GLY A 442 -0.19 4.81 -5.26
C GLY A 442 0.13 3.44 -5.84
N ARG A 443 -0.23 3.27 -7.11
CA ARG A 443 -0.06 2.03 -7.91
C ARG A 443 1.14 2.11 -8.86
N ALA A 444 2.15 2.90 -8.50
CA ALA A 444 3.22 3.31 -9.41
C ALA A 444 4.58 2.66 -9.10
N GLY A 445 4.78 2.29 -7.84
CA GLY A 445 6.08 1.92 -7.31
C GLY A 445 6.44 0.46 -7.51
N SER A 446 7.67 0.12 -7.16
CA SER A 446 8.12 -1.27 -7.02
C SER A 446 7.91 -1.75 -5.58
N ALA A 447 7.93 -3.05 -5.35
CA ALA A 447 8.05 -3.61 -4.00
C ALA A 447 9.51 -3.63 -3.53
N TYR A 448 9.71 -3.24 -2.28
CA TYR A 448 10.97 -3.24 -1.55
C TYR A 448 10.84 -4.15 -0.33
N LEU A 449 11.94 -4.76 0.12
CA LEU A 449 11.90 -5.67 1.27
C LEU A 449 12.61 -5.09 2.49
N SER A 450 11.92 -5.18 3.61
CA SER A 450 12.47 -5.00 4.95
C SER A 450 12.16 -6.22 5.81
N ARG A 451 12.90 -6.41 6.90
CA ARG A 451 12.59 -7.40 7.94
C ARG A 451 12.89 -6.84 9.31
N VAL A 452 12.27 -7.40 10.34
CA VAL A 452 12.52 -7.06 11.73
C VAL A 452 12.46 -8.33 12.58
N PRO A 453 13.28 -8.49 13.64
CA PRO A 453 13.06 -9.53 14.64
C PRO A 453 11.61 -9.48 15.12
N GLU A 454 10.95 -10.64 15.20
CA GLU A 454 9.52 -10.76 15.51
C GLU A 454 9.12 -9.90 16.73
N GLY A 455 9.82 -10.04 17.85
CA GLY A 455 9.61 -9.26 19.08
C GLY A 455 10.05 -7.78 19.02
N SER A 456 10.25 -7.19 17.85
CA SER A 456 10.72 -5.80 17.67
C SER A 456 9.94 -5.00 16.61
N ILE A 457 8.76 -5.47 16.19
CA ILE A 457 7.89 -4.82 15.18
C ILE A 457 7.63 -3.31 15.45
N THR A 458 7.62 -2.87 16.71
CA THR A 458 7.35 -1.47 17.11
C THR A 458 8.56 -0.54 17.09
N ASP A 459 9.77 -1.03 16.75
CA ASP A 459 11.02 -0.26 16.77
C ASP A 459 11.71 -0.22 15.39
N LEU A 460 11.61 0.90 14.69
CA LEU A 460 12.23 1.10 13.37
C LEU A 460 13.76 1.03 13.38
N SER A 461 14.42 1.21 14.53
CA SER A 461 15.88 1.06 14.63
C SER A 461 16.33 -0.39 14.48
N ARG A 462 15.41 -1.35 14.64
CA ARG A 462 15.62 -2.80 14.50
C ARG A 462 15.29 -3.34 13.12
N TYR A 463 14.72 -2.52 12.23
CA TYR A 463 14.41 -2.93 10.86
C TYR A 463 15.67 -3.00 10.01
N GLU A 464 15.83 -4.11 9.30
CA GLU A 464 16.86 -4.34 8.30
C GLU A 464 16.26 -4.27 6.89
N TYR A 465 16.99 -3.70 5.94
CA TYR A 465 16.52 -3.43 4.58
C TYR A 465 17.37 -4.17 3.55
N TRP A 466 16.73 -4.83 2.57
CA TRP A 466 17.43 -5.65 1.58
C TRP A 466 18.04 -4.79 0.46
N ASN A 467 19.37 -4.77 0.35
CA ASN A 467 20.09 -3.98 -0.66
C ASN A 467 20.36 -4.72 -1.99
N GLY A 468 19.80 -5.91 -2.18
CA GLY A 468 20.08 -6.79 -3.32
C GLY A 468 21.15 -7.86 -3.06
N SER A 469 21.90 -7.74 -1.96
CA SER A 469 22.96 -8.69 -1.58
C SER A 469 23.02 -9.00 -0.08
N THR A 470 22.74 -8.02 0.76
CA THR A 470 22.81 -8.12 2.22
C THR A 470 21.71 -7.27 2.89
N TRP A 471 21.47 -7.57 4.17
CA TRP A 471 20.54 -6.86 5.03
C TRP A 471 21.22 -5.67 5.70
N VAL A 472 20.64 -4.47 5.59
CA VAL A 472 21.21 -3.22 6.11
C VAL A 472 20.32 -2.66 7.22
N LEU A 473 20.81 -2.66 8.45
CA LEU A 473 20.10 -2.14 9.62
C LEU A 473 19.83 -0.62 9.51
N GLY A 474 18.58 -0.20 9.78
CA GLY A 474 18.20 1.19 10.01
C GLY A 474 18.33 2.14 8.81
N ARG A 475 18.49 1.64 7.58
CA ARG A 475 18.71 2.48 6.38
C ARG A 475 17.73 2.15 5.24
N PRO A 476 16.49 2.65 5.26
CA PRO A 476 15.50 2.36 4.22
C PRO A 476 15.93 2.79 2.81
N ALA A 477 16.75 3.85 2.66
CA ALA A 477 17.33 4.24 1.36
C ALA A 477 18.24 3.18 0.72
N ALA A 478 18.77 2.22 1.50
CA ALA A 478 19.58 1.13 0.95
C ALA A 478 18.73 0.05 0.26
N ALA A 479 17.40 0.06 0.44
CA ALA A 479 16.53 -0.95 -0.14
C ALA A 479 16.47 -0.86 -1.66
N VAL A 480 16.60 -2.01 -2.34
CA VAL A 480 16.40 -2.12 -3.80
C VAL A 480 15.04 -2.77 -4.11
N PRO A 481 14.46 -2.51 -5.29
CA PRO A 481 13.29 -3.24 -5.78
C PRO A 481 13.55 -4.76 -5.84
N ILE A 482 12.59 -5.54 -5.35
CA ILE A 482 12.57 -7.01 -5.49
C ILE A 482 11.46 -7.51 -6.45
N ILE A 483 10.40 -6.71 -6.64
CA ILE A 483 9.31 -6.96 -7.60
C ILE A 483 8.93 -5.63 -8.26
N GLY A 484 8.76 -5.65 -9.58
CA GLY A 484 8.22 -4.52 -10.36
C GLY A 484 8.78 -4.48 -11.79
N ASP A 485 8.09 -3.76 -12.68
CA ASP A 485 8.39 -3.73 -14.12
C ASP A 485 9.66 -2.93 -14.46
N SER A 486 9.96 -1.90 -13.67
CA SER A 486 11.10 -0.99 -13.87
C SER A 486 11.71 -0.55 -12.54
N THR A 487 13.02 -0.28 -12.55
CA THR A 487 13.78 0.40 -11.48
C THR A 487 13.96 1.90 -11.74
N ARG A 488 13.44 2.39 -12.88
CA ARG A 488 13.54 3.75 -13.42
C ARG A 488 12.17 4.42 -13.46
N SER A 489 12.10 5.65 -12.96
CA SER A 489 10.88 6.47 -12.92
C SER A 489 10.38 6.85 -14.31
N THR A 490 9.06 6.83 -14.48
CA THR A 490 8.39 7.14 -15.75
C THR A 490 8.24 8.64 -16.00
N GLY A 491 8.03 9.00 -17.28
CA GLY A 491 7.69 10.37 -17.70
C GLY A 491 8.89 11.31 -17.93
N LEU A 492 8.60 12.50 -18.46
CA LEU A 492 9.58 13.49 -18.95
C LEU A 492 10.61 13.94 -17.89
N PHE A 493 10.28 13.79 -16.60
CA PHE A 493 11.12 14.17 -15.47
C PHE A 493 11.54 12.98 -14.60
N GLY A 494 11.33 11.74 -15.04
CA GLY A 494 11.69 10.53 -14.28
C GLY A 494 13.16 10.52 -13.84
N PHE A 495 14.08 11.01 -14.67
CA PHE A 495 15.51 11.13 -14.32
C PHE A 495 15.77 12.04 -13.10
N LEU A 496 14.94 13.06 -12.84
CA LEU A 496 15.06 13.88 -11.62
C LEU A 496 14.66 13.10 -10.38
N ILE A 497 13.57 12.34 -10.47
CA ILE A 497 13.05 11.53 -9.37
C ILE A 497 14.08 10.45 -9.04
N ASP A 498 14.61 9.76 -10.05
CA ASP A 498 15.67 8.77 -9.89
C ASP A 498 16.91 9.35 -9.20
N PHE A 499 17.40 10.51 -9.70
CA PHE A 499 18.55 11.22 -9.14
C PHE A 499 18.33 11.68 -7.70
N ALA A 500 17.16 12.23 -7.38
CA ALA A 500 16.82 12.69 -6.03
C ALA A 500 16.70 11.55 -5.01
N ASN A 501 16.32 10.36 -5.48
CA ASN A 501 16.19 9.14 -4.69
C ASN A 501 17.46 8.28 -4.66
N ASP A 502 18.56 8.71 -5.29
CA ASP A 502 19.80 7.93 -5.32
C ASP A 502 20.55 7.99 -3.97
N PRO A 503 20.88 6.86 -3.34
CA PRO A 503 21.62 6.84 -2.06
C PRO A 503 23.00 7.50 -2.12
N ASN A 504 23.62 7.60 -3.30
CA ASN A 504 24.89 8.30 -3.51
C ASN A 504 24.70 9.83 -3.59
N VAL A 505 23.49 10.30 -3.90
CA VAL A 505 23.14 11.72 -4.01
C VAL A 505 22.54 12.19 -2.68
N PHE A 506 23.39 12.75 -1.81
CA PHE A 506 22.99 13.20 -0.46
C PHE A 506 22.26 12.13 0.37
N GLY A 507 22.57 10.84 0.19
CA GLY A 507 21.89 9.75 0.91
C GLY A 507 20.46 9.47 0.44
N GLY A 508 20.05 9.94 -0.74
CA GLY A 508 18.66 9.89 -1.20
C GLY A 508 17.74 10.89 -0.48
N TYR A 509 18.31 11.86 0.25
CA TYR A 509 17.54 12.78 1.09
C TYR A 509 16.59 13.69 0.29
N LEU A 510 16.96 14.03 -0.95
CA LEU A 510 16.13 14.83 -1.86
C LEU A 510 14.83 14.13 -2.27
N GLY A 511 14.73 12.80 -2.16
CA GLY A 511 13.49 12.05 -2.36
C GLY A 511 12.33 12.57 -1.49
N GLY A 512 12.62 13.19 -0.34
CA GLY A 512 11.59 13.79 0.51
C GLY A 512 10.94 15.06 -0.05
N LEU A 513 11.52 15.64 -1.11
CA LEU A 513 10.92 16.73 -1.90
C LEU A 513 10.20 16.21 -3.16
N PHE A 514 10.73 15.18 -3.81
CA PHE A 514 10.27 14.69 -5.12
C PHE A 514 9.33 13.48 -5.07
N GLY A 515 9.21 12.82 -3.92
CA GLY A 515 8.49 11.56 -3.78
C GLY A 515 9.32 10.34 -4.22
N ALA A 516 8.69 9.17 -4.19
CA ALA A 516 9.32 7.89 -4.52
C ALA A 516 9.51 7.67 -6.03
N LYS A 517 10.32 6.66 -6.37
CA LYS A 517 10.46 6.20 -7.77
C LYS A 517 9.17 5.56 -8.28
N THR A 518 8.91 5.72 -9.57
CA THR A 518 7.74 5.15 -10.27
C THR A 518 8.15 4.13 -11.33
N GLY A 519 7.17 3.51 -12.01
CA GLY A 519 7.40 2.55 -13.09
C GLY A 519 7.52 1.10 -12.64
N GLY A 520 7.46 0.81 -11.34
CA GLY A 520 7.44 -0.56 -10.83
C GLY A 520 6.09 -1.24 -10.95
N ASN A 521 5.00 -0.47 -10.97
CA ASN A 521 3.61 -0.92 -11.15
C ASN A 521 3.19 -2.10 -10.24
N VAL A 522 3.52 -2.03 -8.96
CA VAL A 522 3.02 -2.94 -7.92
C VAL A 522 2.00 -2.19 -7.06
N SER A 523 0.75 -2.68 -6.97
CA SER A 523 -0.31 -2.10 -6.11
C SER A 523 -0.96 -3.12 -5.17
N GLU A 524 -1.46 -2.59 -4.03
CA GLU A 524 -2.25 -3.30 -3.00
C GLU A 524 -1.86 -4.77 -2.83
N MET A 525 -0.60 -4.99 -2.44
CA MET A 525 0.02 -6.30 -2.40
C MET A 525 -0.37 -7.07 -1.12
N SER A 526 -0.49 -8.40 -1.23
CA SER A 526 -0.49 -9.31 -0.08
C SER A 526 0.54 -10.43 -0.27
N VAL A 527 0.97 -11.05 0.82
CA VAL A 527 2.04 -12.06 0.83
C VAL A 527 1.77 -13.10 1.92
N GLN A 528 2.06 -14.36 1.63
CA GLN A 528 1.89 -15.50 2.54
C GLN A 528 3.06 -16.48 2.31
N TYR A 529 3.38 -17.31 3.30
CA TYR A 529 4.08 -18.57 3.03
C TYR A 529 3.01 -19.65 2.83
N ASN A 530 3.09 -20.41 1.74
CA ASN A 530 2.13 -21.44 1.40
C ASN A 530 2.79 -22.81 1.57
N GLU A 531 2.33 -23.58 2.54
CA GLU A 531 2.92 -24.88 2.93
C GLU A 531 2.77 -25.94 1.82
N TYR A 532 1.70 -25.86 1.02
CA TYR A 532 1.48 -26.78 -0.09
C TYR A 532 2.49 -26.62 -1.24
N LEU A 533 2.92 -25.39 -1.56
CA LEU A 533 3.96 -25.14 -2.56
C LEU A 533 5.38 -25.09 -1.96
N ASP A 534 5.52 -25.09 -0.64
CA ASP A 534 6.78 -24.84 0.09
C ASP A 534 7.46 -23.53 -0.35
N GLN A 535 6.65 -22.49 -0.58
CA GLN A 535 7.07 -21.22 -1.18
C GLN A 535 6.31 -20.02 -0.62
N TYR A 536 6.98 -18.87 -0.60
CA TYR A 536 6.30 -17.58 -0.46
C TYR A 536 5.47 -17.32 -1.72
N ILE A 537 4.21 -16.94 -1.54
CA ILE A 537 3.30 -16.45 -2.58
C ILE A 537 3.09 -14.95 -2.35
N VAL A 538 3.11 -14.17 -3.43
CA VAL A 538 2.77 -12.75 -3.42
C VAL A 538 1.74 -12.45 -4.49
N LEU A 539 0.66 -11.74 -4.13
CA LEU A 539 -0.34 -11.21 -5.06
C LEU A 539 -0.23 -9.68 -5.13
N TYR A 540 -0.37 -9.10 -6.32
CA TYR A 540 -0.38 -7.65 -6.52
C TYR A 540 -1.10 -7.24 -7.81
N GLY A 541 -1.56 -5.99 -7.88
CA GLY A 541 -2.06 -5.39 -9.12
C GLY A 541 -0.92 -4.86 -10.00
N ASP A 542 -0.95 -5.17 -11.31
CA ASP A 542 0.03 -4.71 -12.31
C ASP A 542 -0.32 -3.36 -12.97
N GLY A 543 0.51 -2.92 -13.94
CA GLY A 543 0.30 -1.67 -14.68
C GLY A 543 -0.93 -1.64 -15.60
N ASN A 544 -1.51 -2.80 -15.92
CA ASN A 544 -2.79 -2.97 -16.61
C ASN A 544 -3.96 -3.25 -15.64
N ASN A 545 -3.68 -3.19 -14.33
CA ASN A 545 -4.60 -3.50 -13.25
C ASN A 545 -5.12 -4.95 -13.27
N ASN A 546 -4.31 -5.90 -13.75
CA ASN A 546 -4.53 -7.33 -13.58
C ASN A 546 -3.93 -7.79 -12.25
N ILE A 547 -4.50 -8.84 -11.64
CA ILE A 547 -3.89 -9.52 -10.50
C ILE A 547 -2.82 -10.49 -10.99
N GLN A 548 -1.60 -10.26 -10.53
CA GLN A 548 -0.45 -11.11 -10.78
C GLN A 548 -0.04 -11.82 -9.49
N MET A 549 0.24 -13.11 -9.62
CA MET A 549 0.88 -13.93 -8.60
C MET A 549 2.35 -14.16 -8.97
N ARG A 550 3.24 -14.18 -7.97
CA ARG A 550 4.59 -14.75 -8.09
C ARG A 550 4.88 -15.65 -6.91
N THR A 551 5.84 -16.56 -7.08
CA THR A 551 6.35 -17.38 -5.96
C THR A 551 7.87 -17.35 -5.85
N ALA A 552 8.39 -17.60 -4.66
CA ALA A 552 9.82 -17.71 -4.37
C ALA A 552 10.08 -18.62 -3.15
N SER A 553 11.22 -19.32 -3.12
CA SER A 553 11.64 -20.07 -1.92
C SER A 553 12.22 -19.18 -0.80
N GLN A 554 12.48 -17.90 -1.09
CA GLN A 554 13.00 -16.91 -0.15
C GLN A 554 12.30 -15.56 -0.38
N PRO A 555 12.05 -14.74 0.66
CA PRO A 555 11.25 -13.52 0.53
C PRO A 555 11.95 -12.44 -0.31
N GLN A 556 13.29 -12.42 -0.35
CA GLN A 556 14.05 -11.54 -1.26
C GLN A 556 14.13 -12.05 -2.71
N GLY A 557 13.51 -13.19 -3.03
CA GLY A 557 13.59 -13.84 -4.33
C GLY A 557 14.80 -14.77 -4.51
N PRO A 558 15.12 -15.18 -5.75
CA PRO A 558 14.51 -14.72 -7.01
C PRO A 558 13.03 -15.09 -7.11
N TRP A 559 12.20 -14.11 -7.47
CA TRP A 559 10.77 -14.30 -7.71
C TRP A 559 10.52 -14.87 -9.11
N SER A 560 9.55 -15.78 -9.22
CA SER A 560 9.12 -16.35 -10.50
C SER A 560 8.67 -15.28 -11.50
N SER A 561 8.58 -15.67 -12.77
CA SER A 561 7.72 -14.96 -13.73
C SER A 561 6.30 -14.79 -13.16
N PRO A 562 5.59 -13.70 -13.51
CA PRO A 562 4.23 -13.48 -13.05
C PRO A 562 3.27 -14.51 -13.66
N VAL A 563 2.29 -14.92 -12.86
CA VAL A 563 1.17 -15.79 -13.23
C VAL A 563 -0.10 -14.96 -13.05
N THR A 564 -0.82 -14.68 -14.13
CA THR A 564 -2.06 -13.88 -14.04
C THR A 564 -3.20 -14.69 -13.44
N LEU A 565 -3.87 -14.13 -12.43
CA LEU A 565 -5.01 -14.75 -11.74
C LEU A 565 -6.36 -14.18 -12.21
N ALA A 566 -6.46 -12.85 -12.28
CA ALA A 566 -7.66 -12.14 -12.73
C ALA A 566 -7.27 -10.93 -13.59
N ARG A 567 -8.04 -10.62 -14.64
CA ARG A 567 -7.75 -9.47 -15.52
C ARG A 567 -8.78 -8.37 -15.36
N SER A 568 -8.35 -7.12 -15.55
CA SER A 568 -9.20 -5.93 -15.49
C SER A 568 -10.29 -5.89 -16.59
N VAL A 569 -10.16 -6.72 -17.63
CA VAL A 569 -11.17 -6.92 -18.67
C VAL A 569 -12.27 -7.92 -18.27
N ASP A 570 -11.91 -8.92 -17.47
CA ASP A 570 -12.80 -9.99 -16.99
C ASP A 570 -13.56 -9.50 -15.73
N TYR A 571 -12.88 -8.72 -14.87
CA TYR A 571 -13.42 -8.08 -13.67
C TYR A 571 -13.18 -6.55 -13.70
N PRO A 572 -14.05 -5.75 -14.34
CA PRO A 572 -13.89 -4.31 -14.46
C PRO A 572 -13.81 -3.59 -13.10
N GLY A 573 -12.70 -2.90 -12.86
CA GLY A 573 -12.47 -2.17 -11.61
C GLY A 573 -12.02 -3.05 -10.43
N LEU A 574 -11.49 -4.25 -10.69
CA LEU A 574 -10.85 -5.09 -9.67
C LEU A 574 -9.66 -4.40 -8.99
N TYR A 575 -9.35 -4.74 -7.73
CA TYR A 575 -8.11 -4.38 -7.03
C TYR A 575 -7.94 -5.12 -5.70
N ALA A 576 -6.85 -4.86 -4.99
CA ALA A 576 -6.57 -5.33 -3.63
C ALA A 576 -6.73 -6.86 -3.45
N PRO A 577 -5.87 -7.68 -4.09
CA PRO A 577 -5.84 -9.12 -3.88
C PRO A 577 -5.28 -9.45 -2.49
N MET A 578 -6.14 -9.70 -1.51
CA MET A 578 -5.74 -9.97 -0.12
C MET A 578 -5.84 -11.47 0.21
N ILE A 579 -4.71 -12.17 0.30
CA ILE A 579 -4.65 -13.61 0.62
C ILE A 579 -5.31 -13.91 1.98
N HIS A 580 -6.14 -14.96 2.04
CA HIS A 580 -6.67 -15.50 3.29
C HIS A 580 -5.56 -16.26 4.03
N PRO A 581 -5.27 -15.95 5.32
CA PRO A 581 -4.06 -16.39 6.02
C PRO A 581 -3.94 -17.91 6.20
N TRP A 582 -5.06 -18.63 6.11
CA TRP A 582 -5.14 -20.09 6.26
C TRP A 582 -5.08 -20.86 4.93
N SER A 583 -4.98 -20.17 3.80
CA SER A 583 -4.85 -20.81 2.48
C SER A 583 -3.64 -21.74 2.44
N GLY A 584 -3.86 -23.01 2.09
CA GLY A 584 -2.82 -24.02 2.00
C GLY A 584 -2.19 -24.50 3.31
N THR A 585 -2.80 -24.19 4.47
CA THR A 585 -2.37 -24.67 5.80
C THR A 585 -3.16 -25.88 6.30
N GLY A 586 -4.21 -26.31 5.57
CA GLY A 586 -5.13 -27.38 6.02
C GLY A 586 -6.05 -26.99 7.18
N LEU A 587 -6.13 -25.69 7.54
CA LEU A 587 -7.09 -25.15 8.50
C LEU A 587 -8.46 -24.82 7.88
N LEU A 588 -8.53 -24.80 6.54
CA LEU A 588 -9.76 -24.63 5.77
C LEU A 588 -10.23 -25.99 5.26
N THR A 589 -11.53 -26.10 4.98
CA THR A 589 -12.20 -27.29 4.49
C THR A 589 -12.56 -27.11 3.02
N GLY A 590 -12.31 -28.11 2.19
CA GLY A 590 -12.70 -28.13 0.78
C GLY A 590 -14.15 -28.54 0.57
N GLU A 591 -14.62 -28.46 -0.68
CA GLU A 591 -15.98 -28.87 -1.10
C GLU A 591 -16.31 -30.34 -0.75
N ASP A 592 -15.29 -31.20 -0.59
CA ASP A 592 -15.43 -32.61 -0.21
C ASP A 592 -15.51 -32.85 1.32
N GLY A 593 -15.37 -31.81 2.14
CA GLY A 593 -15.38 -31.89 3.61
C GLY A 593 -14.03 -32.28 4.23
N GLU A 594 -12.96 -32.38 3.44
CA GLU A 594 -11.60 -32.69 3.91
C GLU A 594 -10.73 -31.42 4.00
N PRO A 595 -9.59 -31.43 4.73
CA PRO A 595 -8.69 -30.29 4.84
C PRO A 595 -8.12 -29.83 3.49
N ASP A 596 -8.42 -28.59 3.09
CA ASP A 596 -7.91 -28.01 1.85
C ASP A 596 -6.52 -27.42 2.05
N VAL A 597 -5.56 -28.02 1.34
CA VAL A 597 -4.18 -27.57 1.25
C VAL A 597 -3.83 -26.97 -0.12
N ARG A 598 -4.62 -27.19 -1.17
CA ARG A 598 -4.21 -26.83 -2.55
C ARG A 598 -4.75 -25.49 -3.03
N THR A 599 -5.84 -25.01 -2.46
CA THR A 599 -6.50 -23.80 -2.95
C THR A 599 -5.95 -22.54 -2.28
N LEU A 600 -5.72 -21.51 -3.09
CA LEU A 600 -5.44 -20.16 -2.61
C LEU A 600 -6.75 -19.37 -2.56
N TYR A 601 -7.19 -19.03 -1.35
CA TYR A 601 -8.33 -18.15 -1.13
C TYR A 601 -7.84 -16.72 -0.92
N TRP A 602 -8.51 -15.75 -1.54
CA TRP A 602 -8.12 -14.35 -1.46
C TRP A 602 -9.30 -13.40 -1.72
N ASN A 603 -9.39 -12.32 -0.97
CA ASN A 603 -10.37 -11.27 -1.21
C ASN A 603 -9.95 -10.42 -2.41
N MET A 604 -10.92 -9.99 -3.22
CA MET A 604 -10.76 -9.02 -4.30
C MET A 604 -11.80 -7.92 -4.14
N SER A 605 -11.38 -6.65 -4.25
CA SER A 605 -12.30 -5.51 -4.24
C SER A 605 -12.77 -5.18 -5.67
N ILE A 606 -14.05 -4.89 -5.84
CA ILE A 606 -14.65 -4.41 -7.10
C ILE A 606 -15.11 -2.96 -6.92
N TRP A 607 -14.48 -2.02 -7.63
CA TRP A 607 -14.75 -0.58 -7.49
C TRP A 607 -16.19 -0.17 -7.84
N GLY A 608 -16.86 -0.92 -8.72
CA GLY A 608 -18.18 -0.57 -9.27
C GLY A 608 -19.27 -0.41 -8.21
N ASP A 609 -19.67 -1.52 -7.59
CA ASP A 609 -20.58 -1.51 -6.43
C ASP A 609 -19.87 -1.25 -5.10
N TYR A 610 -18.53 -1.24 -5.14
CA TYR A 610 -17.64 -0.95 -4.01
C TYR A 610 -17.79 -1.98 -2.89
N ASN A 611 -17.54 -3.25 -3.24
CA ASN A 611 -17.65 -4.40 -2.36
C ASN A 611 -16.53 -5.42 -2.62
N VAL A 612 -16.35 -6.31 -1.65
CA VAL A 612 -15.32 -7.35 -1.63
C VAL A 612 -15.95 -8.71 -1.92
N VAL A 613 -15.34 -9.46 -2.84
CA VAL A 613 -15.68 -10.84 -3.20
C VAL A 613 -14.54 -11.77 -2.79
N LEU A 614 -14.87 -12.96 -2.28
CA LEU A 614 -13.89 -14.03 -2.05
C LEU A 614 -13.62 -14.73 -3.38
N MET A 615 -12.34 -14.85 -3.73
CA MET A 615 -11.85 -15.59 -4.88
C MET A 615 -11.12 -16.84 -4.42
N GLU A 616 -11.20 -17.90 -5.23
CA GLU A 616 -10.41 -19.13 -5.07
C GLU A 616 -9.46 -19.33 -6.27
N THR A 617 -8.43 -20.16 -6.13
CA THR A 617 -7.48 -20.49 -7.21
C THR A 617 -6.78 -21.82 -6.90
N ASP A 618 -6.90 -22.82 -7.77
CA ASP A 618 -6.19 -24.10 -7.61
C ASP A 618 -4.68 -23.93 -7.88
N LEU A 619 -3.83 -24.23 -6.89
CA LEU A 619 -2.38 -24.18 -7.02
C LEU A 619 -1.77 -25.49 -7.52
N ALA A 620 -2.54 -26.57 -7.69
CA ALA A 620 -2.03 -27.87 -8.15
C ALA A 620 -1.17 -27.78 -9.45
N PRO A 621 -1.52 -26.97 -10.47
CA PRO A 621 -0.69 -26.81 -11.68
C PRO A 621 0.71 -26.22 -11.43
N LEU A 622 0.99 -25.67 -10.24
CA LEU A 622 2.31 -25.12 -9.88
C LEU A 622 3.20 -26.08 -9.10
N LYS A 623 2.64 -27.16 -8.52
CA LYS A 623 3.41 -28.11 -7.70
C LYS A 623 4.32 -29.02 -8.52
N GLY A 624 4.02 -29.15 -9.82
CA GLY A 624 4.61 -30.16 -10.70
C GLY A 624 4.07 -31.55 -10.39
N GLU A 625 4.08 -32.45 -11.38
CA GLU A 625 3.74 -33.85 -11.13
C GLU A 625 4.84 -34.53 -10.31
N GLN A 626 4.65 -34.58 -8.98
CA GLN A 626 5.27 -35.62 -8.17
C GLN A 626 4.28 -36.79 -8.05
N VAL A 627 4.42 -37.74 -8.98
CA VAL A 627 3.74 -39.04 -9.02
C VAL A 627 4.78 -40.15 -9.15
#